data_AF-A0AAC8Q0Z4-F1
#
_entry.id   AF-A0AAC8Q0Z4-F1
#
_cell.length_a   1.000
_cell.length_b   1.000
_cell.length_c   1.000
_cell.angle_alpha   90.00
_cell.angle_beta   90.00
_cell.angle_gamma   90.00
#
_symmetry.space_group_name_H-M   'P 1'
#
loop_
_entity.id
_entity.type
_entity.pdbx_description
1 polymer ?
#
loop_
_entity_poly.entity_id
_entity_poly.type
_entity_poly.pdbx_seq_one_letter_code
_entity_poly.pdbx_strand_id
1 'polypeptide(L)'
;MFGEWLFSIKKAWPAQGWDSGYLEEFHGDHPRALLKYLDFVAEFRSLPPELLASIEWTGGGEHPSVRVPSLVPVHPPKPTLDMLLEVRQELGERQGRLFLFIGPIEVKRMAGFIEGYRLCLALAGARDEEYPRFERWLHEEKGVPPGQDWTLPFLEACQGDAERAIRRLLACAVEFRSLHPSSR
;
A
#
# COMPACT_ATOMS: atom_id res chain seq x y z
N MET A 1 -8.43 20.44 5.56
CA MET A 1 -9.87 20.77 5.46
C MET A 1 -10.75 19.76 6.22
N PHE A 2 -10.87 18.49 5.81
CA PHE A 2 -11.70 17.52 6.56
C PHE A 2 -11.33 17.39 8.05
N GLY A 3 -10.05 17.21 8.36
CA GLY A 3 -9.56 17.13 9.74
C GLY A 3 -9.87 18.40 10.56
N GLU A 4 -9.66 19.59 9.97
CA GLU A 4 -9.99 20.88 10.58
C GLU A 4 -11.48 21.00 10.90
N TRP A 5 -12.36 20.60 9.97
CA TRP A 5 -13.80 20.59 10.22
C TRP A 5 -14.18 19.59 11.31
N LEU A 6 -13.63 18.37 11.26
CA LEU A 6 -13.97 17.32 12.20
C LEU A 6 -13.49 17.64 13.63
N PHE A 7 -12.33 18.31 13.75
CA PHE A 7 -11.76 18.78 15.01
C PHE A 7 -12.44 20.07 15.51
N SER A 8 -12.39 21.15 14.74
CA SER A 8 -12.77 22.49 15.20
C SER A 8 -14.28 22.75 15.20
N ILE A 9 -14.99 22.20 14.20
CA ILE A 9 -16.44 22.45 14.03
C ILE A 9 -17.25 21.33 14.68
N LYS A 10 -16.97 20.08 14.32
CA LYS A 10 -17.69 18.92 14.87
C LYS A 10 -17.28 18.54 16.28
N LYS A 11 -16.06 18.90 16.69
CA LYS A 11 -15.47 18.49 17.98
C LYS A 11 -15.53 16.99 18.19
N ALA A 12 -15.40 16.24 17.10
CA ALA A 12 -15.54 14.79 17.08
C ALA A 12 -14.21 14.07 16.82
N TRP A 13 -13.10 14.80 16.71
CA TRP A 13 -11.77 14.21 16.53
C TRP A 13 -11.12 13.92 17.90
N PRO A 14 -10.93 12.64 18.28
CA PRO A 14 -10.30 12.28 19.55
C PRO A 14 -8.82 12.71 19.58
N ALA A 15 -8.31 13.07 20.76
CA ALA A 15 -6.92 13.52 20.93
C ALA A 15 -5.89 12.46 20.51
N GLN A 16 -6.22 11.18 20.72
CA GLN A 16 -5.43 10.02 20.34
C GLN A 16 -5.56 9.62 18.85
N GLY A 17 -6.36 10.35 18.05
CA GLY A 17 -6.71 9.97 16.68
C GLY A 17 -8.06 9.24 16.59
N TRP A 18 -8.70 9.30 15.42
CA TRP A 18 -10.03 8.72 15.21
C TRP A 18 -10.02 7.19 15.30
N ASP A 19 -8.95 6.56 14.81
CA ASP A 19 -8.77 5.11 14.71
C ASP A 19 -8.72 4.48 16.09
N SER A 20 -7.95 5.07 17.01
CA SER A 20 -7.84 4.60 18.39
C SER A 20 -9.05 5.04 19.22
N GLY A 21 -9.45 6.31 19.14
CA GLY A 21 -10.52 6.86 19.97
C GLY A 21 -11.92 6.29 19.67
N TYR A 22 -12.27 6.09 18.40
CA TYR A 22 -13.56 5.46 18.06
C TYR A 22 -13.55 3.96 18.35
N LEU A 23 -12.40 3.29 18.23
CA LEU A 23 -12.31 1.87 18.57
C LEU A 23 -12.49 1.65 20.09
N GLU A 24 -11.91 2.52 20.92
CA GLU A 24 -12.15 2.54 22.37
C GLU A 24 -13.63 2.79 22.70
N GLU A 25 -14.25 3.79 22.06
CA GLU A 25 -15.67 4.11 22.22
C GLU A 25 -16.59 2.92 21.91
N PHE A 26 -16.25 2.14 20.88
CA PHE A 26 -17.01 0.95 20.48
C PHE A 26 -16.42 -0.36 21.01
N HIS A 27 -15.63 -0.32 22.09
CA HIS A 27 -15.10 -1.51 22.78
C HIS A 27 -14.40 -2.51 21.85
N GLY A 28 -13.67 -2.04 20.84
CA GLY A 28 -12.97 -2.88 19.87
C GLY A 28 -13.78 -3.26 18.62
N ASP A 29 -15.01 -2.77 18.46
CA ASP A 29 -15.83 -3.01 17.25
C ASP A 29 -15.31 -2.15 16.08
N HIS A 30 -14.40 -2.73 15.31
CA HIS A 30 -13.82 -2.11 14.12
C HIS A 30 -14.85 -1.67 13.08
N PRO A 31 -15.84 -2.51 12.66
CA PRO A 31 -16.88 -2.07 11.75
C PRO A 31 -17.60 -0.79 12.20
N ARG A 32 -18.00 -0.69 13.48
CA ARG A 32 -18.69 0.52 13.98
C ARG A 32 -17.78 1.74 14.02
N ALA A 33 -16.53 1.56 14.45
CA ALA A 33 -15.54 2.65 14.46
C ALA A 33 -15.30 3.20 13.04
N LEU A 34 -15.17 2.30 12.05
CA LEU A 34 -15.01 2.66 10.64
C LEU A 34 -16.25 3.35 10.09
N LEU A 35 -17.44 2.81 10.33
CA LEU A 35 -18.70 3.40 9.86
C LEU A 35 -18.89 4.81 10.40
N LYS A 36 -18.61 5.04 11.69
CA LYS A 36 -18.67 6.39 12.29
C LYS A 36 -17.76 7.38 11.55
N TYR A 37 -16.53 7.00 11.25
CA TYR A 37 -15.62 7.85 10.48
C TYR A 37 -16.15 8.11 9.06
N LEU A 38 -16.66 7.08 8.40
CA LEU A 38 -17.22 7.19 7.04
C LEU A 38 -18.49 8.04 6.99
N ASP A 39 -19.33 8.01 8.03
CA ASP A 39 -20.49 8.88 8.16
C ASP A 39 -20.07 10.36 8.23
N PHE A 40 -19.01 10.67 8.97
CA PHE A 40 -18.44 12.02 8.97
C PHE A 40 -17.85 12.41 7.63
N VAL A 41 -17.21 11.48 6.90
CA VAL A 41 -16.74 11.74 5.53
C VAL A 41 -17.91 12.04 4.59
N ALA A 42 -18.98 11.27 4.67
CA ALA A 42 -20.19 11.47 3.87
C ALA A 42 -20.83 12.83 4.17
N GLU A 43 -20.94 13.19 5.46
CA GLU A 43 -21.43 14.49 5.88
C GLU A 43 -20.53 15.64 5.40
N PHE A 44 -19.21 15.51 5.54
CA PHE A 44 -18.30 16.53 5.05
C PHE A 44 -18.44 16.76 3.54
N ARG A 45 -18.70 15.69 2.78
CA ARG A 45 -18.92 15.76 1.34
C ARG A 45 -20.25 16.39 0.95
N SER A 46 -21.24 16.41 1.84
CA SER A 46 -22.52 17.07 1.59
C SER A 46 -22.54 18.54 2.02
N LEU A 47 -21.43 19.07 2.57
CA LEU A 47 -21.36 20.47 2.97
C LEU A 47 -21.43 21.41 1.77
N PRO A 48 -22.16 22.53 1.91
CA PRO A 48 -22.22 23.53 0.85
C PRO A 48 -20.88 24.27 0.69
N PRO A 49 -20.54 24.77 -0.51
CA PRO A 49 -19.27 25.44 -0.78
C PRO A 49 -18.97 26.61 0.17
N GLU A 50 -19.99 27.34 0.62
CA GLU A 50 -19.86 28.47 1.53
C GLU A 50 -19.36 28.02 2.90
N LEU A 51 -19.87 26.88 3.39
CA LEU A 51 -19.41 26.30 4.65
C LEU A 51 -17.99 25.75 4.50
N LEU A 52 -17.67 25.11 3.37
CA LEU A 52 -16.32 24.64 3.09
C LEU A 52 -15.31 25.79 3.06
N ALA A 53 -15.67 26.93 2.47
CA ALA A 53 -14.84 28.13 2.40
C ALA A 53 -14.64 28.79 3.78
N SER A 54 -15.58 28.59 4.71
CA SER A 54 -15.48 29.12 6.08
C SER A 54 -14.57 28.32 7.00
N ILE A 55 -14.11 27.13 6.59
CA ILE A 55 -13.24 26.29 7.40
C ILE A 55 -11.84 26.90 7.41
N GLU A 56 -11.48 27.53 8.52
CA GLU A 56 -10.14 28.06 8.72
C GLU A 56 -9.11 26.93 8.79
N TRP A 57 -7.98 27.15 8.13
CA TRP A 57 -6.83 26.27 8.21
C TRP A 57 -5.98 26.64 9.42
N THR A 58 -5.94 25.75 10.41
CA THR A 58 -5.18 25.99 11.66
C THR A 58 -3.89 25.18 11.77
N GLY A 59 -3.68 24.18 10.91
CA GLY A 59 -2.41 23.47 10.80
C GLY A 59 -1.32 24.39 10.24
N GLY A 60 -0.43 24.93 11.08
CA GLY A 60 0.60 25.89 10.63
C GLY A 60 1.34 25.53 9.33
N GLY A 61 1.76 26.55 8.57
CA GLY A 61 2.39 26.40 7.25
C GLY A 61 1.44 26.69 6.08
N GLU A 62 1.89 26.44 4.85
CA GLU A 62 1.08 26.68 3.64
C GLU A 62 -0.11 25.72 3.56
N HIS A 63 -1.25 26.23 3.07
CA HIS A 63 -2.45 25.42 2.88
C HIS A 63 -2.16 24.25 1.91
N PRO A 64 -2.64 23.01 2.18
CA PRO A 64 -2.35 21.86 1.33
C PRO A 64 -2.76 22.02 -0.14
N SER A 65 -3.77 22.87 -0.43
CA SER A 65 -4.21 23.12 -1.81
C SER A 65 -3.25 23.98 -2.64
N VAL A 66 -2.35 24.75 -2.00
CA VAL A 66 -1.34 25.56 -2.70
C VAL A 66 0.03 24.90 -2.67
N ARG A 67 0.18 23.83 -1.87
CA ARG A 67 1.43 23.09 -1.74
C ARG A 67 1.73 22.36 -3.04
N VAL A 68 2.90 22.62 -3.61
CA VAL A 68 3.44 21.79 -4.69
C VAL A 68 3.83 20.43 -4.09
N PRO A 69 3.29 19.29 -4.59
CA PRO A 69 3.68 17.98 -4.10
C PRO A 69 5.19 17.79 -4.23
N SER A 70 5.86 17.45 -3.13
CA SER A 70 7.24 17.00 -3.18
C SER A 70 7.28 15.59 -3.73
N LEU A 71 8.01 15.38 -4.82
CA LEU A 71 8.35 14.05 -5.31
C LEU A 71 9.53 13.44 -4.54
N VAL A 72 10.19 14.22 -3.67
CA VAL A 72 11.22 13.71 -2.77
C VAL A 72 10.52 12.99 -1.62
N PRO A 73 10.71 11.67 -1.47
CA PRO A 73 10.14 10.92 -0.36
C PRO A 73 10.66 11.43 0.98
N VAL A 74 9.78 11.50 1.98
CA VAL A 74 10.15 11.88 3.36
C VAL A 74 11.07 10.84 3.99
N HIS A 75 10.93 9.58 3.58
CA HIS A 75 11.80 8.47 3.97
C HIS A 75 12.42 7.86 2.73
N PRO A 76 13.70 7.43 2.79
CA PRO A 76 14.32 6.72 1.68
C PRO A 76 13.44 5.50 1.33
N PRO A 77 13.01 5.38 0.07
CA PRO A 77 12.11 4.30 -0.30
C PRO A 77 12.92 2.99 -0.34
N LYS A 78 12.25 1.89 0.00
CA LYS A 78 12.90 0.57 0.11
C LYS A 78 13.09 -0.04 -1.28
N PRO A 79 14.11 -0.89 -1.48
CA PRO A 79 14.21 -1.70 -2.70
C PRO A 79 12.96 -2.56 -2.90
N THR A 80 12.63 -2.89 -4.14
CA THR A 80 11.39 -3.62 -4.47
C THR A 80 11.35 -5.00 -3.81
N LEU A 81 12.51 -5.67 -3.70
CA LEU A 81 12.57 -6.98 -3.06
C LEU A 81 12.23 -6.91 -1.56
N ASP A 82 12.65 -5.86 -0.86
CA ASP A 82 12.30 -5.66 0.56
C ASP A 82 10.81 -5.37 0.73
N MET A 83 10.23 -4.57 -0.17
CA MET A 83 8.78 -4.33 -0.20
C MET A 83 8.01 -5.66 -0.37
N LEU A 84 8.44 -6.55 -1.26
CA LEU A 84 7.80 -7.86 -1.44
C LEU A 84 7.91 -8.75 -0.19
N LEU A 85 9.03 -8.71 0.52
CA LEU A 85 9.22 -9.43 1.77
C LEU A 85 8.30 -8.90 2.88
N GLU A 86 8.11 -7.59 2.96
CA GLU A 86 7.17 -6.95 3.89
C GLU A 86 5.73 -7.32 3.58
N VAL A 87 5.32 -7.24 2.30
CA VAL A 87 3.98 -7.71 1.87
C VAL A 87 3.77 -9.15 2.31
N ARG A 88 4.75 -10.04 2.08
CA ARG A 88 4.65 -11.44 2.53
C ARG A 88 4.46 -11.54 4.05
N GLN A 89 5.24 -10.79 4.82
CA GLN A 89 5.16 -10.79 6.28
C GLN A 89 3.78 -10.35 6.78
N GLU A 90 3.21 -9.30 6.18
CA GLU A 90 1.89 -8.78 6.56
C GLU A 90 0.72 -9.72 6.18
N LEU A 91 0.84 -10.40 5.04
CA LEU A 91 -0.13 -11.41 4.62
C LEU A 91 -0.13 -12.62 5.58
N GLY A 92 1.06 -13.08 5.98
CA GLY A 92 1.24 -14.35 6.66
C GLY A 92 0.56 -15.50 5.91
N GLU A 93 0.05 -16.49 6.65
CA GLU A 93 -0.67 -17.65 6.08
C GLU A 93 -2.17 -17.40 5.84
N ARG A 94 -2.68 -16.18 6.10
CA ARG A 94 -4.12 -15.89 6.06
C ARG A 94 -4.56 -15.56 4.64
N GLN A 95 -5.49 -16.35 4.10
CA GLN A 95 -6.08 -16.12 2.78
C GLN A 95 -6.87 -14.79 2.71
N GLY A 96 -6.93 -14.19 1.52
CA GLY A 96 -7.75 -13.00 1.24
C GLY A 96 -7.13 -11.65 1.64
N ARG A 97 -6.05 -11.61 2.43
CA ARG A 97 -5.39 -10.35 2.80
C ARG A 97 -4.72 -9.61 1.64
N LEU A 98 -4.42 -10.32 0.55
CA LEU A 98 -3.90 -9.71 -0.69
C LEU A 98 -4.83 -8.60 -1.21
N PHE A 99 -6.14 -8.72 -0.94
CA PHE A 99 -7.10 -7.71 -1.34
C PHE A 99 -6.79 -6.32 -0.80
N LEU A 100 -6.16 -6.23 0.38
CA LEU A 100 -5.80 -4.95 1.01
C LEU A 100 -4.69 -4.21 0.27
N PHE A 101 -3.87 -4.90 -0.52
CA PHE A 101 -2.74 -4.32 -1.24
C PHE A 101 -3.07 -4.02 -2.70
N ILE A 102 -3.75 -4.94 -3.37
CA ILE A 102 -3.94 -4.90 -4.83
C ILE A 102 -5.40 -4.80 -5.27
N GLY A 103 -6.35 -4.79 -4.32
CA GLY A 103 -7.78 -4.91 -4.62
C GLY A 103 -8.11 -6.33 -5.10
N PRO A 104 -8.94 -6.51 -6.15
CA PRO A 104 -9.21 -7.83 -6.70
C PRO A 104 -7.94 -8.66 -6.90
N ILE A 105 -7.95 -9.92 -6.46
CA ILE A 105 -6.74 -10.75 -6.42
C ILE A 105 -6.47 -11.31 -7.81
N GLU A 106 -5.65 -10.60 -8.58
CA GLU A 106 -5.24 -10.96 -9.94
C GLU A 106 -3.73 -10.82 -10.09
N VAL A 107 -3.08 -11.76 -10.77
CA VAL A 107 -1.62 -11.71 -11.01
C VAL A 107 -1.17 -10.43 -11.72
N LYS A 108 -1.99 -9.93 -12.66
CA LYS A 108 -1.74 -8.67 -13.38
C LYS A 108 -1.76 -7.45 -12.47
N ARG A 109 -2.60 -7.45 -11.43
CA ARG A 109 -2.65 -6.37 -10.44
C ARG A 109 -1.41 -6.38 -9.55
N MET A 110 -0.95 -7.56 -9.15
CA MET A 110 0.32 -7.68 -8.43
C MET A 110 1.50 -7.23 -9.29
N ALA A 111 1.58 -7.65 -10.55
CA ALA A 111 2.62 -7.19 -11.48
C ALA A 111 2.57 -5.67 -11.68
N GLY A 112 1.38 -5.11 -11.90
CA GLY A 112 1.21 -3.66 -12.02
C GLY A 112 1.58 -2.89 -10.74
N PHE A 113 1.28 -3.46 -9.57
CA PHE A 113 1.71 -2.89 -8.28
C PHE A 113 3.24 -2.86 -8.16
N ILE A 114 3.93 -3.94 -8.52
CA ILE A 114 5.39 -4.01 -8.52
C ILE A 114 6.00 -3.00 -9.51
N GLU A 115 5.52 -2.97 -10.75
CA GLU A 115 6.01 -2.04 -11.77
C GLU A 115 5.75 -0.57 -11.38
N GLY A 116 4.59 -0.28 -10.80
CA GLY A 116 4.28 1.05 -10.27
C GLY A 116 5.21 1.44 -9.11
N TYR A 117 5.51 0.51 -8.21
CA TYR A 117 6.48 0.74 -7.13
C TYR A 117 7.87 1.05 -7.67
N ARG A 118 8.37 0.24 -8.62
CA ARG A 118 9.66 0.44 -9.30
C ARG A 118 9.74 1.79 -10.01
N LEU A 119 8.66 2.20 -10.69
CA LEU A 119 8.59 3.51 -11.32
C LEU A 119 8.73 4.63 -10.28
N CYS A 120 8.04 4.52 -9.14
CA CYS A 120 8.17 5.48 -8.04
C CYS A 120 9.61 5.52 -7.47
N LEU A 121 10.29 4.37 -7.33
CA LEU A 121 11.69 4.33 -6.93
C LEU A 121 12.59 5.09 -7.91
N ALA A 122 12.40 4.84 -9.21
CA ALA A 122 13.16 5.50 -10.26
C ALA A 122 12.94 7.01 -10.27
N LEU A 123 11.69 7.46 -10.12
CA LEU A 123 11.34 8.89 -10.03
C LEU A 123 11.92 9.54 -8.76
N ALA A 124 12.04 8.79 -7.67
CA ALA A 124 12.71 9.24 -6.45
C ALA A 124 14.25 9.17 -6.52
N GLY A 125 14.83 8.70 -7.63
CA GLY A 125 16.28 8.54 -7.79
C GLY A 125 16.89 7.39 -6.98
N ALA A 126 16.06 6.47 -6.45
CA ALA A 126 16.52 5.30 -5.73
C ALA A 126 16.97 4.20 -6.70
N ARG A 127 18.11 3.55 -6.40
CA ARG A 127 18.59 2.40 -7.18
C ARG A 127 17.98 1.12 -6.66
N ASP A 128 17.44 0.31 -7.56
CA ASP A 128 16.86 -1.01 -7.27
C ASP A 128 17.64 -2.10 -8.01
N GLU A 129 18.85 -2.38 -7.53
CA GLU A 129 19.77 -3.33 -8.21
C GLU A 129 19.45 -4.80 -7.92
N GLU A 130 18.75 -5.08 -6.81
CA GLU A 130 18.45 -6.45 -6.40
C GLU A 130 17.29 -7.04 -7.19
N TYR A 131 16.26 -6.25 -7.51
CA TYR A 131 15.10 -6.76 -8.20
C TYR A 131 15.41 -7.30 -9.62
N PRO A 132 16.22 -6.64 -10.47
CA PRO A 132 16.66 -7.23 -11.74
C PRO A 132 17.45 -8.54 -11.58
N ARG A 133 18.18 -8.73 -10.47
CA ARG A 133 18.87 -9.99 -10.18
C ARG A 133 17.88 -11.07 -9.78
N PHE A 134 16.86 -10.72 -9.01
CA PHE A 134 15.74 -11.59 -8.68
C PHE A 134 14.98 -12.03 -9.94
N GLU A 135 14.64 -11.10 -10.85
CA GLU A 135 13.99 -11.40 -12.13
C GLU A 135 14.82 -12.39 -12.96
N ARG A 136 16.13 -12.15 -13.07
CA ARG A 136 17.06 -13.07 -13.75
C ARG A 136 17.05 -14.46 -13.10
N TRP A 137 17.11 -14.54 -11.77
CA TRP A 137 17.07 -15.81 -11.06
C TRP A 137 15.74 -16.55 -11.24
N LEU A 138 14.61 -15.85 -11.37
CA LEU A 138 13.33 -16.49 -11.71
C LEU A 138 13.39 -17.21 -13.07
N HIS A 139 14.09 -16.63 -14.04
CA HIS A 139 14.31 -17.26 -15.34
C HIS A 139 15.25 -18.45 -15.26
N GLU A 140 16.38 -18.29 -14.58
CA GLU A 140 17.44 -19.30 -14.51
C GLU A 140 17.02 -20.52 -13.67
N GLU A 141 16.34 -20.30 -12.54
CA GLU A 141 16.14 -21.33 -11.51
C GLU A 141 14.66 -21.67 -11.25
N LYS A 142 13.71 -20.80 -11.63
CA LYS A 142 12.27 -21.01 -11.36
C LYS A 142 11.43 -21.31 -12.59
N GLY A 143 12.09 -21.48 -13.74
CA GLY A 143 11.45 -21.92 -14.98
C GLY A 143 10.55 -20.88 -15.61
N VAL A 144 10.77 -19.58 -15.33
CA VAL A 144 10.11 -18.51 -16.07
C VAL A 144 10.73 -18.44 -17.48
N PRO A 145 9.96 -18.64 -18.56
CA PRO A 145 10.51 -18.64 -19.91
C PRO A 145 11.20 -17.31 -20.27
N PRO A 146 12.29 -17.33 -21.06
CA PRO A 146 12.95 -16.11 -21.50
C PRO A 146 11.97 -15.16 -22.22
N GLY A 147 12.01 -13.87 -21.87
CA GLY A 147 11.15 -12.84 -22.46
C GLY A 147 9.72 -12.80 -21.93
N GLN A 148 9.37 -13.62 -20.94
CA GLN A 148 8.10 -13.54 -20.22
C GLN A 148 8.31 -13.05 -18.78
N ASP A 149 7.32 -12.39 -18.20
CA ASP A 149 7.31 -12.20 -16.75
C ASP A 149 6.82 -13.47 -16.03
N TRP A 150 6.84 -13.43 -14.70
CA TRP A 150 6.40 -14.55 -13.86
C TRP A 150 4.89 -14.82 -13.90
N THR A 151 4.07 -13.88 -14.39
CA THR A 151 2.62 -13.88 -14.14
C THR A 151 1.93 -15.07 -14.76
N LEU A 152 2.11 -15.31 -16.06
CA LEU A 152 1.49 -16.40 -16.78
C LEU A 152 2.06 -17.78 -16.35
N PRO A 153 3.39 -17.99 -16.32
CA PRO A 153 3.95 -19.28 -15.90
C PRO A 153 3.52 -19.70 -14.48
N PHE A 154 3.46 -18.75 -13.53
CA PHE A 154 3.05 -19.09 -12.17
C PHE A 154 1.54 -19.29 -12.06
N LEU A 155 0.74 -18.54 -12.82
CA LEU A 155 -0.70 -18.74 -12.87
C LEU A 155 -1.05 -20.13 -13.42
N GLU A 156 -0.41 -20.54 -14.52
CA GLU A 156 -0.58 -21.87 -15.11
C GLU A 156 -0.15 -22.99 -14.16
N ALA A 157 1.03 -22.84 -13.52
CA ALA A 157 1.51 -23.79 -12.51
C ALA A 157 0.58 -23.89 -11.29
N CYS A 158 -0.21 -22.85 -11.01
CA CYS A 158 -1.21 -22.80 -9.96
C CYS A 158 -2.64 -23.08 -10.46
N GLN A 159 -2.81 -23.64 -11.66
CA GLN A 159 -4.12 -24.00 -12.23
C GLN A 159 -5.11 -22.83 -12.32
N GLY A 160 -4.60 -21.61 -12.53
CA GLY A 160 -5.42 -20.39 -12.59
C GLY A 160 -5.71 -19.74 -11.23
N ASP A 161 -5.22 -20.30 -10.11
CA ASP A 161 -5.36 -19.68 -8.79
C ASP A 161 -4.37 -18.51 -8.63
N ALA A 162 -4.89 -17.29 -8.79
CA ALA A 162 -4.11 -16.07 -8.71
C ALA A 162 -3.50 -15.81 -7.32
N GLU A 163 -4.23 -16.14 -6.24
CA GLU A 163 -3.69 -15.97 -4.88
C GLU A 163 -2.51 -16.91 -4.66
N ARG A 164 -2.63 -18.18 -5.07
CA ARG A 164 -1.51 -19.14 -4.98
C ARG A 164 -0.33 -18.73 -5.86
N ALA A 165 -0.57 -18.22 -7.06
CA ALA A 165 0.49 -17.74 -7.95
C ALA A 165 1.24 -16.55 -7.34
N ILE A 166 0.54 -15.59 -6.75
CA ILE A 166 1.16 -14.45 -6.04
C ILE A 166 1.93 -14.94 -4.81
N ARG A 167 1.35 -15.84 -4.01
CA ARG A 167 2.05 -16.43 -2.87
C ARG A 167 3.31 -17.19 -3.28
N ARG A 168 3.30 -17.84 -4.45
CA ARG A 168 4.48 -18.47 -5.04
C ARG A 168 5.57 -17.45 -5.40
N LEU A 169 5.21 -16.30 -5.97
CA LEU A 169 6.17 -15.21 -6.18
C LEU A 169 6.80 -14.74 -4.86
N LEU A 170 5.97 -14.50 -3.85
CA LEU A 170 6.44 -14.11 -2.52
C LEU A 170 7.27 -15.21 -1.85
N ALA A 171 6.98 -16.49 -2.16
CA ALA A 171 7.79 -17.65 -1.83
C ALA A 171 9.21 -17.53 -2.40
N CYS A 172 9.28 -17.28 -3.70
CA CYS A 172 10.50 -17.10 -4.45
C CYS A 172 11.32 -15.92 -3.94
N ALA A 173 10.71 -14.79 -3.55
CA ALA A 173 11.42 -13.64 -2.99
C ALA A 173 12.19 -13.97 -1.69
N VAL A 174 11.57 -14.72 -0.78
CA VAL A 174 12.24 -15.18 0.46
C VAL A 174 13.35 -16.17 0.15
N GLU A 175 13.11 -17.10 -0.76
CA GLU A 175 14.11 -18.07 -1.16
C GLU A 175 15.34 -17.37 -1.77
N PHE A 176 15.11 -16.45 -2.70
CA PHE A 176 16.17 -15.65 -3.31
C PHE A 176 16.99 -14.88 -2.28
N ARG A 177 16.33 -14.19 -1.32
CA ARG A 177 16.99 -13.47 -0.23
C ARG A 177 17.82 -14.39 0.67
N SER A 178 17.37 -15.62 0.86
CA SER A 178 18.06 -16.63 1.67
C SER A 178 19.33 -17.16 0.97
N LEU A 179 19.29 -17.29 -0.36
CA LEU A 179 20.43 -17.69 -1.18
C LEU A 179 21.41 -16.54 -1.45
N HIS A 180 20.91 -15.30 -1.45
CA HIS A 180 21.69 -14.09 -1.71
C HIS A 180 21.48 -13.06 -0.58
N PRO A 181 22.10 -13.26 0.59
CA PRO A 181 22.01 -12.31 1.68
C PRO A 181 22.55 -10.96 1.24
N SER A 182 21.80 -9.88 1.47
CA SER A 182 22.31 -8.54 1.21
C SER A 182 23.55 -8.31 2.07
N SER A 183 24.64 -7.88 1.44
CA SER A 183 25.79 -7.34 2.18
C SER A 183 25.31 -6.06 2.86
N ARG A 184 25.19 -6.10 4.20
CA ARG A 184 24.90 -4.89 4.99
C ARG A 184 26.09 -3.95 4.98
#